data_AF-A0A1R1MJH1-F1
#
_entry.id   AF-A0A1R1MJH1-F1
#
_cell.length_a   1.000
_cell.length_b   1.000
_cell.length_c   1.000
_cell.angle_alpha   90.00
_cell.angle_beta   90.00
_cell.angle_gamma   90.00
#
_symmetry.space_group_name_H-M   'P 1'
#
loop_
_entity.id
_entity.type
_entity.pdbx_description
1 polymer ?
#
loop_
_entity_poly.entity_id
_entity_poly.type
_entity_poly.pdbx_seq_one_letter_code
_entity_poly.pdbx_strand_id
1 'polypeptide(L)'
;MNVQHPIVTMVTCSDARFHPTVFFKDPVDKVFVIRNIGNQLANARGSIDYGVYHLHTPILLILGHTHCGAVKAGLHDYSKETEGIKNELDHLHLPLSKVSKSGPFEKRWLDGVEKNVNYQVEEALKFYKPFIKKRRICCCRCCLRFYKCLWQGLWENGYS
;
A
#
# COMPACT_ATOMS: atom_id res chain seq x y z
N MET A 1 -1.55 30.55 7.06
CA MET A 1 -1.25 29.25 6.43
C MET A 1 -2.50 28.40 6.55
N ASN A 2 -3.05 27.89 5.44
CA ASN A 2 -4.18 26.95 5.50
C ASN A 2 -3.70 25.66 6.14
N VAL A 3 -4.29 25.28 7.28
CA VAL A 3 -4.02 24.04 7.98
C VAL A 3 -4.77 22.91 7.25
N GLN A 4 -4.11 21.79 6.97
CA GLN A 4 -4.74 20.60 6.39
C GLN A 4 -5.40 19.74 7.48
N HIS A 5 -6.56 19.16 7.19
CA HIS A 5 -7.33 18.33 8.14
C HIS A 5 -7.78 16.98 7.57
N PRO A 6 -6.84 16.15 7.08
CA PRO A 6 -7.19 14.83 6.55
C PRO A 6 -7.75 13.93 7.65
N ILE A 7 -8.71 13.09 7.26
CA ILE A 7 -9.32 12.09 8.16
C ILE A 7 -8.67 10.70 8.00
N VAL A 8 -7.92 10.49 6.91
CA VAL A 8 -7.23 9.22 6.62
C VAL A 8 -5.76 9.48 6.32
N THR A 9 -4.87 8.78 7.02
CA THR A 9 -3.50 8.50 6.54
C THR A 9 -3.54 7.21 5.74
N MET A 10 -3.29 7.27 4.43
CA MET A 10 -3.36 6.12 3.53
C MET A 10 -1.96 5.73 3.07
N VAL A 11 -1.55 4.49 3.36
CA VAL A 11 -0.32 3.88 2.84
C VAL A 11 -0.69 2.94 1.70
N THR A 12 -0.20 3.22 0.50
CA THR A 12 -0.54 2.45 -0.69
C THR A 12 0.65 2.27 -1.63
N CYS A 13 0.49 1.45 -2.67
CA CYS A 13 1.53 1.17 -3.62
C CYS A 13 1.70 2.33 -4.61
N SER A 14 2.93 2.53 -5.11
CA SER A 14 3.23 3.49 -6.19
C SER A 14 2.72 3.05 -7.57
N ASP A 15 2.04 1.91 -7.67
CA ASP A 15 1.43 1.42 -8.91
C ASP A 15 0.48 2.44 -9.55
N ALA A 16 0.79 2.87 -10.77
CA ALA A 16 0.08 3.94 -11.46
C ALA A 16 -1.39 3.61 -11.82
N ARG A 17 -1.80 2.33 -11.72
CA ARG A 17 -3.18 1.91 -12.00
C ARG A 17 -4.14 2.20 -10.85
N PHE A 18 -3.63 2.68 -9.71
CA PHE A 18 -4.41 3.03 -8.54
C PHE A 18 -4.28 4.52 -8.19
N HIS A 19 -5.42 5.12 -7.83
CA HIS A 19 -5.50 6.47 -7.31
C HIS A 19 -6.51 6.56 -6.15
N PRO A 20 -6.27 7.38 -5.11
CA PRO A 20 -7.17 7.56 -3.96
C PRO A 20 -8.63 7.90 -4.31
N THR A 21 -8.86 8.43 -5.52
CA THR A 21 -10.18 8.76 -6.04
C THR A 21 -11.12 7.56 -6.17
N VAL A 22 -10.60 6.33 -6.14
CA VAL A 22 -11.39 5.09 -6.08
C VAL A 22 -12.24 5.00 -4.81
N PHE A 23 -11.79 5.61 -3.70
CA PHE A 23 -12.52 5.61 -2.42
C PHE A 23 -13.18 6.94 -2.11
N PHE A 24 -12.65 8.05 -2.64
CA PHE A 24 -13.11 9.40 -2.34
C PHE A 24 -13.37 10.17 -3.63
N LYS A 25 -14.61 10.64 -3.82
CA LYS A 25 -14.95 11.49 -4.98
C LYS A 25 -14.09 12.76 -5.07
N ASP A 26 -13.70 13.28 -3.90
CA ASP A 26 -12.78 14.41 -3.77
C ASP A 26 -11.87 14.16 -2.55
N PRO A 27 -10.64 13.64 -2.78
CA PRO A 27 -9.71 13.28 -1.71
C PRO A 27 -8.91 14.47 -1.16
N VAL A 28 -8.99 15.64 -1.81
CA VAL A 28 -8.24 16.84 -1.39
C VAL A 28 -8.60 17.18 0.05
N ASP A 29 -7.59 17.41 0.88
CA ASP A 29 -7.72 17.71 2.32
C ASP A 29 -8.41 16.63 3.17
N LYS A 30 -8.74 15.46 2.59
CA LYS A 30 -9.38 14.34 3.32
C LYS A 30 -8.46 13.14 3.48
N VAL A 31 -7.54 12.94 2.53
CA VAL A 31 -6.62 11.81 2.52
C VAL A 31 -5.19 12.31 2.46
N PHE A 32 -4.42 11.99 3.50
CA PHE A 32 -2.97 12.14 3.50
C PHE A 32 -2.36 10.87 2.91
N VAL A 33 -1.96 10.95 1.64
CA VAL A 33 -1.58 9.78 0.84
C VAL A 33 -0.06 9.59 0.83
N ILE A 34 0.38 8.38 1.14
CA ILE A 34 1.77 7.96 1.16
C ILE A 34 1.92 6.78 0.20
N ARG A 35 2.85 6.88 -0.75
CA ARG A 35 3.08 5.87 -1.78
C ARG A 35 4.54 5.42 -1.81
N ASN A 36 4.75 4.11 -1.87
CA ASN A 36 6.05 3.47 -2.14
C ASN A 36 5.81 2.13 -2.83
N ILE A 37 6.86 1.45 -3.30
CA ILE A 37 6.65 0.15 -3.95
C ILE A 37 6.29 -0.91 -2.89
N GLY A 38 5.17 -1.60 -3.09
CA GLY A 38 4.73 -2.64 -2.14
C GLY A 38 4.07 -2.14 -0.86
N ASN A 39 3.66 -0.86 -0.78
CA ASN A 39 2.86 -0.29 0.33
C ASN A 39 3.45 -0.56 1.74
N GLN A 40 4.75 -0.34 1.88
CA GLN A 40 5.57 -0.78 3.02
C GLN A 40 5.69 0.31 4.09
N LEU A 41 5.48 -0.03 5.36
CA LEU A 41 5.58 0.94 6.46
C LEU A 41 7.01 1.41 6.70
N ALA A 42 7.98 0.50 6.65
CA ALA A 42 9.38 0.78 6.97
C ALA A 42 9.94 1.89 6.08
N ASN A 43 9.68 1.83 4.77
CA ASN A 43 10.22 2.75 3.77
C ASN A 43 9.64 4.17 3.89
N ALA A 44 8.51 4.36 4.57
CA ALA A 44 7.81 5.64 4.64
C ALA A 44 7.45 6.07 6.07
N ARG A 45 8.17 5.56 7.07
CA ARG A 45 7.77 5.71 8.47
C ARG A 45 7.60 7.15 8.91
N GLY A 46 8.53 8.04 8.57
CA GLY A 46 8.45 9.46 8.93
C GLY A 46 7.18 10.14 8.42
N SER A 47 6.77 9.84 7.19
CA SER A 47 5.52 10.38 6.62
C SER A 47 4.29 9.82 7.32
N ILE A 48 4.30 8.52 7.65
CA ILE A 48 3.18 7.91 8.38
C ILE A 48 3.06 8.52 9.79
N ASP A 49 4.19 8.72 10.46
CA ASP A 49 4.23 9.37 11.76
C ASP A 49 3.69 10.80 11.66
N TYR A 50 3.99 11.55 10.60
CA TYR A 50 3.40 12.87 10.39
C TYR A 50 1.86 12.80 10.32
N GLY A 51 1.30 11.87 9.54
CA GLY A 51 -0.16 11.69 9.46
C GLY A 51 -0.81 11.32 10.81
N VAL A 52 -0.19 10.39 11.55
CA VAL A 52 -0.73 9.88 12.82
C VAL A 52 -0.52 10.87 13.98
N TYR A 53 0.70 11.35 14.16
CA TYR A 53 1.11 12.16 15.32
C TYR A 53 0.89 13.65 15.11
N HIS A 54 1.05 14.17 13.89
CA HIS A 54 0.94 15.61 13.64
C HIS A 54 -0.43 16.00 13.09
N LEU A 55 -0.94 15.27 12.09
CA LEU A 55 -2.26 15.54 11.51
C LEU A 55 -3.41 14.89 12.29
N HIS A 56 -3.08 14.00 13.23
CA HIS A 56 -4.06 13.31 14.09
C HIS A 56 -5.16 12.60 13.31
N THR A 57 -4.83 12.03 12.14
CA THR A 57 -5.84 11.34 11.33
C THR A 57 -6.45 10.17 12.12
N PRO A 58 -7.79 10.08 12.25
CA PRO A 58 -8.44 9.01 13.00
C PRO A 58 -8.34 7.64 12.32
N ILE A 59 -7.95 7.58 11.04
CA ILE A 59 -7.84 6.32 10.29
C ILE A 59 -6.43 6.20 9.69
N LEU A 60 -5.76 5.09 9.98
CA LEU A 60 -4.58 4.62 9.24
C LEU A 60 -5.02 3.47 8.32
N LEU A 61 -5.04 3.69 7.01
CA LEU A 61 -5.44 2.70 6.02
C LEU A 61 -4.22 2.14 5.30
N ILE A 62 -4.00 0.83 5.43
CA ILE A 62 -3.01 0.10 4.63
C ILE A 62 -3.73 -0.58 3.47
N LEU A 63 -3.34 -0.20 2.26
CA LEU A 63 -4.02 -0.58 1.03
C LEU A 63 -3.05 -1.24 0.04
N GLY A 64 -3.24 -2.54 -0.18
CA GLY A 64 -2.59 -3.28 -1.27
C GLY A 64 -3.48 -3.42 -2.50
N HIS A 65 -2.91 -3.98 -3.56
CA HIS A 65 -3.66 -4.29 -4.77
C HIS A 65 -3.16 -5.59 -5.42
N THR A 66 -4.04 -6.26 -6.17
CA THR A 66 -3.67 -7.47 -6.92
C THR A 66 -2.69 -7.15 -8.04
N HIS A 67 -1.94 -8.17 -8.48
CA HIS A 67 -0.91 -8.05 -9.51
C HIS A 67 0.14 -6.95 -9.21
N CYS A 68 0.54 -6.82 -7.94
CA CYS A 68 1.55 -5.86 -7.52
C CYS A 68 2.94 -6.23 -8.03
N GLY A 69 3.55 -5.34 -8.80
CA GLY A 69 4.89 -5.54 -9.38
C GLY A 69 5.97 -5.75 -8.32
N ALA A 70 5.92 -5.01 -7.22
CA ALA A 70 6.88 -5.17 -6.10
C ALA A 70 6.77 -6.55 -5.44
N VAL A 71 5.54 -7.02 -5.19
CA VAL A 71 5.31 -8.37 -4.65
C VAL A 71 5.73 -9.44 -5.66
N LYS A 72 5.49 -9.21 -6.96
CA LYS A 72 5.93 -10.12 -8.02
C LYS A 72 7.45 -10.26 -8.01
N ALA A 73 8.15 -9.12 -7.96
CA ALA A 73 9.60 -9.05 -7.91
C ALA A 73 10.13 -9.75 -6.66
N GLY A 74 9.57 -9.47 -5.48
CA GLY A 74 9.98 -10.12 -4.23
C GLY A 74 9.70 -11.63 -4.15
N LEU A 75 8.78 -12.17 -4.96
CA LEU A 75 8.58 -13.61 -5.12
C LEU A 75 9.53 -14.25 -6.16
N HIS A 76 10.27 -13.43 -6.89
CA HIS A 76 11.19 -13.78 -7.97
C HIS A 76 12.60 -13.25 -7.65
N ASP A 77 13.49 -13.31 -8.63
CA ASP A 77 14.80 -12.67 -8.56
C ASP A 77 14.72 -11.20 -9.00
N TYR A 78 15.12 -10.29 -8.11
CA TYR A 78 15.24 -8.84 -8.36
C TYR A 78 16.71 -8.36 -8.24
N SER A 79 17.69 -9.28 -8.29
CA SER A 79 19.12 -8.97 -8.19
C SER A 79 19.64 -8.05 -9.31
N LYS A 80 18.91 -7.95 -10.43
CA LYS A 80 19.25 -7.09 -11.58
C LYS A 80 18.72 -5.66 -11.44
N GLU A 81 17.90 -5.37 -10.43
CA GLU A 81 17.37 -4.04 -10.20
C GLU A 81 18.44 -3.06 -9.68
N THR A 82 18.11 -1.78 -9.72
CA THR A 82 18.96 -0.73 -9.12
C THR A 82 19.01 -0.87 -7.59
N GLU A 83 20.05 -0.31 -6.98
CA GLU A 83 20.26 -0.37 -5.53
C GLU A 83 19.08 0.22 -4.74
N GLY A 84 18.50 1.32 -5.21
CA GLY A 84 17.33 1.93 -4.57
C GLY A 84 16.12 1.00 -4.55
N ILE A 85 15.86 0.31 -5.67
CA ILE A 85 14.76 -0.66 -5.77
C ILE A 85 15.02 -1.87 -4.87
N LYS A 86 16.25 -2.39 -4.84
CA LYS A 86 16.64 -3.50 -3.95
C LYS A 86 16.41 -3.15 -2.49
N ASN A 87 16.92 -2.01 -2.04
CA ASN A 87 16.75 -1.54 -0.67
C ASN A 87 15.27 -1.43 -0.27
N GLU A 88 14.41 -0.99 -1.19
CA GLU A 88 12.97 -0.97 -0.93
C GLU A 88 12.34 -2.38 -0.91
N LEU A 89 12.70 -3.25 -1.85
CA LEU A 89 12.13 -4.60 -1.97
C LEU A 89 12.64 -5.56 -0.89
N ASP A 90 13.82 -5.33 -0.33
CA ASP A 90 14.41 -6.18 0.69
C ASP A 90 13.44 -6.34 1.86
N HIS A 91 12.74 -5.29 2.29
CA HIS A 91 11.76 -5.37 3.37
C HIS A 91 10.57 -6.32 3.10
N LEU A 92 10.31 -6.72 1.84
CA LEU A 92 9.29 -7.70 1.49
C LEU A 92 9.69 -9.15 1.78
N HIS A 93 10.97 -9.45 2.07
CA HIS A 93 11.38 -10.82 2.35
C HIS A 93 10.62 -11.43 3.55
N LEU A 94 10.34 -10.61 4.58
CA LEU A 94 9.61 -11.04 5.78
C LEU A 94 8.16 -11.45 5.46
N PRO A 95 7.30 -10.59 4.88
CA PRO A 95 5.94 -11.01 4.54
C PRO A 95 5.88 -12.15 3.52
N LEU A 96 6.80 -12.16 2.55
CA LEU A 96 6.78 -13.14 1.45
C LEU A 96 7.38 -14.49 1.83
N SER A 97 8.22 -14.57 2.87
CA SER A 97 8.73 -15.84 3.41
C SER A 97 7.62 -16.83 3.82
N LYS A 98 6.43 -16.32 4.13
CA LYS A 98 5.26 -17.09 4.54
C LYS A 98 4.40 -17.59 3.36
N VAL A 99 4.74 -17.24 2.12
CA VAL A 99 4.01 -17.64 0.91
C VAL A 99 4.40 -19.07 0.55
N SER A 100 3.42 -19.90 0.15
CA SER A 100 3.70 -21.26 -0.31
C SER A 100 4.67 -21.25 -1.49
N LYS A 101 5.68 -22.12 -1.50
CA LYS A 101 6.56 -22.32 -2.65
C LYS A 101 5.92 -23.17 -3.76
N SER A 102 4.86 -23.91 -3.45
CA SER A 102 4.15 -24.80 -4.37
C SER A 102 2.86 -24.19 -4.91
N GLY A 103 2.43 -24.67 -6.08
CA GLY A 103 1.18 -24.29 -6.73
C GLY A 103 1.32 -23.18 -7.78
N PRO A 104 0.21 -22.86 -8.47
CA PRO A 104 0.21 -21.90 -9.58
C PRO A 104 0.71 -20.53 -9.14
N PHE A 105 1.56 -19.90 -9.97
CA PHE A 105 2.17 -18.62 -9.64
C PHE A 105 1.13 -17.53 -9.32
N GLU A 106 0.08 -17.40 -10.12
CA GLU A 106 -0.97 -16.40 -9.90
C GLU A 106 -1.62 -16.49 -8.51
N LYS A 107 -1.82 -17.72 -8.02
CA LYS A 107 -2.36 -17.94 -6.67
C LYS A 107 -1.35 -17.53 -5.59
N ARG A 108 -0.07 -17.87 -5.79
CA ARG A 108 1.02 -17.47 -4.88
C ARG A 108 1.22 -15.95 -4.88
N TRP A 109 1.06 -15.30 -6.01
CA TRP A 109 1.18 -13.85 -6.15
C TRP A 109 0.07 -13.13 -5.37
N LEU A 110 -1.19 -13.58 -5.54
CA LEU A 110 -2.31 -13.06 -4.76
C LEU A 110 -2.11 -13.28 -3.26
N ASP A 111 -1.70 -14.48 -2.85
CA ASP A 111 -1.38 -14.80 -1.46
C ASP A 111 -0.26 -13.90 -0.90
N GLY A 112 0.78 -13.64 -1.70
CA GLY A 112 1.86 -12.71 -1.35
C GLY A 112 1.37 -11.28 -1.14
N VAL A 113 0.43 -10.79 -1.95
CA VAL A 113 -0.19 -9.48 -1.75
C VAL A 113 -0.94 -9.44 -0.41
N GLU A 114 -1.76 -10.45 -0.14
CA GLU A 114 -2.53 -10.49 1.11
C GLU A 114 -1.64 -10.60 2.35
N LYS A 115 -0.62 -11.45 2.31
CA LYS A 115 0.36 -11.61 3.38
C LYS A 115 1.17 -10.34 3.61
N ASN A 116 1.55 -9.64 2.54
CA ASN A 116 2.20 -8.33 2.67
C ASN A 116 1.29 -7.36 3.41
N VAL A 117 0.05 -7.16 2.94
CA VAL A 117 -0.87 -6.21 3.59
C VAL A 117 -1.14 -6.58 5.05
N ASN A 118 -1.32 -7.88 5.36
CA ASN A 118 -1.49 -8.34 6.74
C ASN A 118 -0.28 -8.01 7.61
N TYR A 119 0.93 -8.29 7.12
CA TYR A 119 2.17 -7.99 7.83
C TYR A 119 2.30 -6.48 8.10
N GLN A 120 2.03 -5.64 7.10
CA GLN A 120 2.06 -4.18 7.25
C GLN A 120 1.07 -3.69 8.32
N VAL A 121 -0.13 -4.29 8.39
CA VAL A 121 -1.13 -3.98 9.42
C VAL A 121 -0.68 -4.47 10.79
N GLU A 122 -0.14 -5.69 10.90
CA GLU A 122 0.40 -6.22 12.15
C GLU A 122 1.51 -5.31 12.72
N GLU A 123 2.43 -4.86 11.86
CA GLU A 123 3.48 -3.91 12.25
C GLU A 123 2.87 -2.58 12.70
N ALA A 124 1.91 -2.03 11.94
CA ALA A 124 1.20 -0.81 12.33
C ALA A 124 0.54 -0.94 13.71
N LEU A 125 -0.15 -2.07 13.96
CA LEU A 125 -0.82 -2.34 15.24
C LEU A 125 0.18 -2.42 16.40
N LYS A 126 1.39 -2.97 16.18
CA LYS A 126 2.45 -3.00 17.19
C LYS A 126 2.98 -1.60 17.48
N PHE A 127 3.33 -0.86 16.42
CA PHE A 127 3.96 0.45 16.53
C PHE A 127 3.04 1.52 17.11
N TYR A 128 1.78 1.57 16.66
CA TYR A 128 0.82 2.58 17.08
C TYR A 128 -0.14 2.09 18.18
N LYS A 129 0.20 0.97 18.85
CA LYS A 129 -0.56 0.36 19.95
C LYS A 129 -1.06 1.37 21.00
N PRO A 130 -0.27 2.37 21.46
CA PRO A 130 -0.75 3.35 22.44
C PRO A 130 -1.92 4.21 21.93
N PHE A 131 -1.93 4.56 20.65
CA PHE A 131 -2.99 5.39 20.04
C PHE A 131 -4.25 4.59 19.77
N ILE A 132 -4.09 3.34 19.33
CA ILE A 132 -5.21 2.41 19.11
C ILE A 132 -5.92 2.11 20.43
N LYS A 133 -5.17 1.83 21.52
CA LYS A 133 -5.75 1.60 22.85
C LYS A 133 -6.54 2.79 23.39
N LYS A 134 -6.05 4.01 23.12
CA LYS A 134 -6.73 5.26 23.47
C LYS A 134 -7.90 5.61 22.53
N ARG A 135 -8.24 4.72 21.57
CA ARG A 135 -9.25 4.94 20.51
C ARG A 135 -9.04 6.22 19.70
N ARG A 136 -7.78 6.68 19.60
CA ARG A 136 -7.42 7.89 18.84
C ARG A 136 -7.25 7.61 17.36
N ILE A 137 -6.90 6.38 17.01
CA ILE A 137 -6.76 5.93 15.63
C ILE A 137 -7.35 4.52 15.45
N CYS A 138 -7.91 4.26 14.27
CA CYS A 138 -8.30 2.95 13.78
C CYS A 138 -7.34 2.53 12.65
N CYS A 139 -6.78 1.32 12.73
CA CYS A 139 -5.92 0.78 11.68
C CYS A 139 -6.73 -0.20 10.80
N CYS A 140 -6.89 0.12 9.52
CA CYS A 140 -7.72 -0.64 8.58
C CYS A 140 -6.86 -1.33 7.50
N ARG A 141 -7.31 -2.52 7.10
CA ARG A 141 -6.78 -3.30 5.97
C ARG A 141 -7.70 -3.18 4.76
N CYS A 142 -7.15 -2.99 3.56
CA CYS A 142 -7.88 -3.18 2.31
C CYS A 142 -6.97 -3.78 1.22
N CYS A 143 -7.53 -4.65 0.37
CA CYS A 143 -6.86 -5.14 -0.83
C CYS A 143 -7.77 -4.89 -2.04
N LEU A 144 -7.32 -4.06 -2.99
CA LEU A 144 -8.05 -3.83 -4.23
C LEU A 144 -7.76 -4.92 -5.26
N ARG A 145 -8.81 -5.48 -5.84
CA ARG A 145 -8.67 -6.39 -6.96
C ARG A 145 -8.84 -5.64 -8.26
N PHE A 146 -7.75 -5.50 -9.01
CA PHE A 146 -7.81 -5.16 -10.42
C PHE A 146 -8.37 -6.38 -11.17
N TYR A 147 -9.69 -6.55 -11.17
CA TYR A 147 -10.32 -7.29 -12.25
C TYR A 147 -10.09 -6.47 -13.51
N LYS A 148 -9.64 -7.12 -14.61
CA LYS A 148 -9.44 -6.55 -15.95
C LYS A 148 -10.07 -5.17 -16.05
N CYS A 149 -9.25 -4.14 -15.98
CA CYS A 149 -9.66 -2.79 -16.31
C CYS A 149 -10.28 -2.89 -17.72
N LEU A 150 -11.61 -2.78 -17.84
CA LEU A 150 -12.34 -2.57 -19.09
C LEU A 150 -12.01 -1.18 -19.68
N TRP A 151 -10.77 -0.74 -19.51
CA TRP A 151 -10.20 0.54 -19.95
C TRP A 151 -9.34 0.39 -21.21
N GLN A 152 -9.21 -0.82 -21.77
CA GLN A 152 -8.63 -1.02 -23.10
C GLN A 152 -9.56 -0.54 -24.24
N GLY A 153 -10.79 -0.11 -23.97
CA GLY A 153 -11.73 0.37 -25.00
C GLY A 153 -11.81 1.90 -25.18
N LEU A 154 -11.06 2.70 -24.41
CA LEU A 154 -11.18 4.17 -24.43
C LEU A 154 -9.94 4.91 -24.94
N TRP A 155 -8.86 4.20 -25.27
CA TRP A 155 -7.67 4.79 -25.92
C TRP A 155 -7.62 4.56 -27.44
N GLU A 156 -8.52 3.74 -28.00
CA GLU A 156 -8.60 3.49 -29.45
C GLU A 156 -9.49 4.51 -30.19
N ASN A 157 -10.20 5.42 -29.49
CA ASN A 157 -11.01 6.46 -30.13
C ASN A 157 -10.38 7.84 -29.99
N GLY A 158 -9.32 8.02 -30.78
CA GLY A 158 -8.85 9.27 -31.40
C GLY A 158 -9.23 10.60 -30.75
N TYR A 159 -8.23 11.25 -30.15
CA TYR A 159 -8.06 12.69 -30.25
C TYR A 159 -6.64 12.96 -30.76
N SER A 160 -6.55 13.12 -32.07
CA SER A 160 -5.55 13.92 -32.79
C SER A 160 -6.34 14.86 -33.69
#